data_AF-A0A6M1SJ61-F1
#
_entry.id   AF-A0A6M1SJ61-F1
#
_cell.length_a   1.000
_cell.length_b   1.000
_cell.length_c   1.000
_cell.angle_alpha   90.00
_cell.angle_beta   90.00
_cell.angle_gamma   90.00
#
_symmetry.space_group_name_H-M   'P 1'
#
loop_
_entity.id
_entity.type
_entity.pdbx_description
1 polymer ?
#
loop_
_entity_poly.entity_id
_entity_poly.type
_entity_poly.pdbx_seq_one_letter_code
_entity_poly.pdbx_strand_id
1 'polypeptide(L)' 'MNVTYATDDLDKGYETQVWLAVSDDEQVKVTGRYFYHKKEQSPHPAADKNDLQDEFMERCEQITGISFPRG' A
#
# COMPACT_ATOMS: atom_id res chain seq x y z
N MET A 1 -2.30 33.29 -7.02
CA MET A 1 -3.42 32.44 -6.59
C MET A 1 -2.84 31.34 -5.71
N ASN A 2 -3.27 31.27 -4.45
CA ASN A 2 -2.77 30.31 -3.46
C ASN A 2 -3.72 29.10 -3.44
N VAL A 3 -3.26 27.92 -3.85
CA VAL A 3 -4.07 26.69 -3.88
C VAL A 3 -3.63 25.81 -2.72
N THR A 4 -4.53 25.55 -1.78
CA THR A 4 -4.25 24.97 -0.45
C THR A 4 -4.31 23.43 -0.38
N TYR A 5 -4.12 22.72 -1.49
CA TYR A 5 -4.39 21.26 -1.53
C TYR A 5 -3.16 20.34 -1.57
N ALA A 6 -1.94 20.89 -1.53
CA ALA A 6 -0.73 20.11 -1.27
C ALA A 6 0.40 21.06 -0.84
N THR A 7 0.38 21.52 0.42
CA THR A 7 1.47 22.34 0.96
C THR A 7 2.68 21.50 1.40
N ASP A 8 2.59 20.18 1.27
CA ASP A 8 3.72 19.30 1.57
C ASP A 8 4.64 19.18 0.36
N ASP A 9 5.86 18.76 0.64
CA ASP A 9 6.90 18.57 -0.35
C ASP A 9 6.50 17.48 -1.34
N LEU A 10 6.39 17.85 -2.62
CA LEU A 10 6.01 16.93 -3.70
C LEU A 10 6.94 15.73 -3.79
N ASP A 11 8.22 15.90 -3.42
CA ASP A 11 9.21 14.84 -3.45
C ASP A 11 8.86 13.73 -2.44
N LYS A 12 8.25 14.09 -1.31
CA LYS A 12 7.79 13.10 -0.32
C LYS A 12 6.62 12.25 -0.79
N GLY A 13 5.88 12.69 -1.82
CA GLY A 13 4.70 12.01 -2.32
C GLY A 13 4.99 10.63 -2.94
N TYR A 14 6.21 10.43 -3.44
CA TYR A 14 6.62 9.18 -4.11
C TYR A 14 7.86 8.52 -3.49
N GLU A 15 8.52 9.19 -2.54
CA GLU A 15 9.83 8.78 -2.01
C GLU A 15 9.81 7.37 -1.41
N THR A 16 8.73 7.00 -0.71
CA THR A 16 8.59 5.69 -0.08
C THR A 16 8.42 4.61 -1.14
N GLN A 17 7.66 4.87 -2.20
CA GLN A 17 7.39 3.93 -3.28
C GLN A 17 8.66 3.65 -4.09
N VAL A 18 9.43 4.69 -4.43
CA VAL A 18 10.73 4.52 -5.10
C VAL A 18 11.67 3.70 -4.22
N TRP A 19 11.75 4.02 -2.93
CA TRP A 19 12.58 3.26 -2.00
C TRP A 19 12.19 1.78 -1.91
N LEU A 20 10.91 1.46 -1.76
CA LEU A 20 10.44 0.07 -1.74
C LEU A 20 10.72 -0.68 -3.06
N ALA A 21 10.68 0.03 -4.20
CA ALA A 21 10.82 -0.59 -5.51
C ALA A 21 12.28 -0.91 -5.91
N VAL A 22 13.25 -0.14 -5.44
CA VAL A 22 14.64 -0.20 -5.97
C VAL A 22 15.72 -0.36 -4.89
N SER A 23 15.37 -0.30 -3.61
CA SER A 23 16.35 -0.35 -2.53
C SER A 23 16.87 -1.77 -2.29
N ASP A 24 18.17 -1.88 -2.04
CA ASP A 24 18.82 -3.10 -1.55
C ASP A 24 18.81 -3.24 -0.03
N ASP A 25 18.16 -2.31 0.67
CA ASP A 25 18.04 -2.34 2.12
C ASP A 25 17.21 -3.55 2.58
N GLU A 26 17.83 -4.39 3.41
CA GLU A 26 17.21 -5.61 3.95
C GLU A 26 15.91 -5.32 4.72
N GLN A 27 15.72 -4.10 5.25
CA GLN A 27 14.51 -3.73 5.97
C GLN A 27 13.26 -3.68 5.09
N VAL A 28 13.41 -3.56 3.77
CA VAL A 28 12.29 -3.51 2.80
C VAL A 28 12.23 -4.73 1.89
N LYS A 29 13.17 -5.66 2.00
CA LYS A 29 13.13 -6.96 1.31
C LYS A 29 12.21 -7.96 2.04
N VAL A 30 11.03 -7.48 2.43
CA VAL A 30 10.04 -8.21 3.23
C VAL A 30 8.64 -7.98 2.67
N THR A 31 7.74 -8.94 2.86
CA THR A 31 6.34 -8.84 2.44
C THR A 31 5.42 -8.54 3.63
N GLY A 32 4.22 -8.03 3.36
CA GLY A 32 3.18 -7.83 4.39
C GLY A 32 3.49 -6.70 5.38
N ARG A 33 4.40 -5.80 5.05
CA ARG A 33 4.74 -4.63 5.87
C ARG A 33 4.17 -3.35 5.25
N TYR A 34 3.83 -2.39 6.10
CA TYR A 34 3.31 -1.09 5.70
C TYR A 34 4.31 0.00 6.06
N PHE A 35 4.66 0.83 5.08
CA PHE A 35 5.66 1.90 5.24
C PHE A 35 5.08 3.26 4.87
N TYR A 36 5.39 4.28 5.68
CA TYR A 36 5.06 5.68 5.43
C TYR A 36 6.26 6.55 5.76
N HIS A 37 6.66 7.43 4.80
CA HIS A 37 7.91 8.18 4.86
C HIS A 37 9.13 7.33 5.26
N LYS A 38 9.30 6.19 4.56
CA LYS A 38 10.41 5.23 4.78
C LYS A 38 10.51 4.66 6.20
N LYS A 39 9.40 4.62 6.94
CA LYS A 39 9.33 4.01 8.29
C LYS A 39 8.20 3.01 8.33
N GLU A 40 8.46 1.85 8.92
CA GLU A 40 7.41 0.87 9.18
C GLU A 40 6.38 1.47 10.14
N GLN A 41 5.11 1.31 9.81
CA GLN A 41 3.99 1.73 10.63
C GLN A 41 2.92 0.63 10.66
N SER A 42 2.07 0.65 11.67
CA SER A 42 0.91 -0.23 11.70
C SER A 42 -0.17 0.32 10.76
N PRO A 43 -0.68 -0.50 9.82
CA PRO A 43 -1.85 -0.11 9.04
C PRO A 43 -3.10 -0.09 9.95
N HIS A 44 -4.23 0.31 9.38
CA HIS A 44 -5.50 0.15 10.06
C HIS A 44 -5.75 -1.35 10.36
N PRO A 45 -6.17 -1.76 11.58
CA PRO A 45 -6.28 -3.17 11.96
C PRO A 45 -7.19 -4.03 11.08
N ALA A 46 -8.15 -3.41 10.39
CA ALA A 46 -9.01 -4.09 9.42
C ALA A 46 -8.22 -4.65 8.21
N ALA A 47 -7.06 -4.07 7.88
CA ALA A 47 -6.20 -4.56 6.82
C ALA A 47 -5.62 -5.95 7.14
N ASP A 48 -5.50 -6.32 8.41
CA ASP A 48 -4.96 -7.62 8.85
C ASP A 48 -6.04 -8.69 9.07
N LYS A 49 -7.31 -8.37 8.76
CA LYS A 49 -8.44 -9.29 8.90
C LYS A 49 -8.62 -10.11 7.62
N ASN A 50 -8.17 -11.37 7.64
CA ASN A 50 -8.23 -12.25 6.47
C ASN A 50 -9.66 -12.49 5.97
N ASP A 51 -10.65 -12.61 6.86
CA ASP A 51 -12.06 -12.74 6.49
C ASP A 51 -12.56 -11.53 5.68
N LEU A 52 -12.13 -10.33 6.05
CA LEU A 52 -12.45 -9.11 5.32
C LEU A 52 -11.68 -9.01 3.99
N GLN A 53 -10.44 -9.49 3.93
CA GLN A 53 -9.68 -9.57 2.69
C GLN A 53 -10.38 -10.52 1.70
N ASP A 54 -10.78 -11.71 2.15
CA ASP A 54 -11.46 -12.70 1.32
C ASP A 54 -12.79 -12.15 0.77
N GLU A 55 -13.63 -11.54 1.63
CA GLU A 55 -14.87 -10.88 1.20
C GLU A 55 -14.61 -9.77 0.17
N PHE A 56 -13.57 -8.96 0.37
CA PHE A 56 -13.18 -7.91 -0.57
C PHE A 56 -12.77 -8.48 -1.92
N MET A 57 -11.99 -9.55 -1.94
CA MET A 57 -11.54 -10.19 -3.19
C MET A 57 -12.70 -10.82 -3.95
N GLU A 58 -13.63 -11.48 -3.27
CA GLU A 58 -14.87 -11.99 -3.88
C GLU A 58 -15.69 -10.87 -4.51
N ARG A 59 -15.79 -9.72 -3.82
CA ARG A 59 -16.50 -8.55 -4.35
C ARG A 59 -15.82 -7.96 -5.57
N CYS A 60 -14.49 -7.88 -5.59
CA CYS A 60 -13.73 -7.46 -6.76
C CYS A 60 -13.96 -8.38 -7.96
N GLU A 61 -13.99 -9.69 -7.74
CA GLU A 61 -14.29 -10.67 -8.80
C GLU A 61 -15.69 -10.47 -9.36
N GLN A 62 -16.71 -10.30 -8.50
CA GLN A 62 -18.09 -10.06 -8.93
C GLN A 62 -18.24 -8.80 -9.78
N ILE A 63 -17.49 -7.73 -9.46
CA ILE A 63 -17.56 -6.44 -10.17
C ILE A 63 -16.79 -6.48 -11.48
N THR A 64 -15.60 -7.09 -11.47
CA THR A 64 -14.67 -7.02 -12.60
C THR A 64 -14.77 -8.22 -13.55
N GLY A 65 -15.35 -9.33 -13.09
CA GLY A 65 -15.34 -10.61 -13.80
C GLY A 65 -13.97 -11.28 -13.84
N ILE A 66 -12.98 -10.75 -13.10
CA ILE A 66 -11.61 -11.25 -13.05
C ILE A 66 -11.39 -11.90 -11.68
N SER A 67 -11.09 -13.20 -11.67
CA SER A 67 -10.76 -13.92 -10.46
C SER A 67 -9.35 -13.59 -9.98
N PHE A 68 -9.15 -13.62 -8.66
CA PHE A 68 -7.81 -13.46 -8.11
C PHE A 68 -6.94 -14.67 -8.48
N PRO A 69 -5.72 -14.47 -9.02
CA PRO A 69 -4.81 -15.56 -9.31
C PRO A 69 -4.51 -16.36 -8.05
N ARG A 70 -4.73 -17.67 -8.11
CA ARG A 70 -4.24 -18.59 -7.09
C ARG A 70 -2.80 -18.94 -7.46
N GLY A 71 -1.85 -18.64 -6.57
CA GLY A 71 -0.45 -19.02 -6.70
C GLY A 71 -0.24 -20.53 -6.61
#